data_AF-A0A1W9GB28-F1
#
_entry.id   AF-A0A1W9GB28-F1
#
_cell.length_a   1.000
_cell.length_b   1.000
_cell.length_c   1.000
_cell.angle_alpha   90.00
_cell.angle_beta   90.00
_cell.angle_gamma   90.00
#
_symmetry.space_group_name_H-M   'P 1'
#
loop_
_entity.id
_entity.type
_entity.pdbx_description
1 polymer ?
#
loop_
_entity_poly.entity_id
_entity_poly.type
_entity_poly.pdbx_seq_one_letter_code
_entity_poly.pdbx_strand_id
1 'polypeptide(L)' 'MKTQMMQFRVNDEEKALIEKCAKKAGMTVSEYIRACMLMEMIVDGDLHALRIVGRTIGMKAMDALSRRLKANPTMD' A
#
# COMPACT_ATOMS: atom_id res chain seq x y z
N MET A 1 3.56 -9.94 -16.40
CA MET A 1 3.92 -8.50 -16.45
C MET A 1 5.39 -8.40 -16.09
N LYS A 2 6.24 -7.69 -16.86
CA LYS A 2 7.65 -7.50 -16.45
C LYS A 2 7.70 -6.62 -15.21
N THR A 3 8.35 -7.09 -14.16
CA THR A 3 8.59 -6.31 -12.94
C THR A 3 9.93 -5.59 -13.06
N GLN A 4 10.04 -4.40 -12.45
CA GLN A 4 11.29 -3.66 -12.31
C GLN A 4 11.59 -3.43 -10.83
N MET A 5 12.87 -3.40 -10.48
CA MET A 5 13.34 -3.13 -9.12
C MET A 5 13.39 -1.63 -8.88
N MET A 6 12.78 -1.18 -7.77
CA MET A 6 12.92 0.18 -7.25
C MET A 6 13.63 0.09 -5.90
N GLN A 7 14.70 0.86 -5.74
CA GLN A 7 15.45 0.97 -4.49
C GLN A 7 15.18 2.35 -3.88
N PHE A 8 14.93 2.37 -2.58
CA PHE A 8 14.80 3.59 -1.79
C PHE A 8 15.54 3.38 -0.48
N ARG A 9 16.00 4.49 0.11
CA ARG A 9 16.70 4.46 1.41
C ARG A 9 15.68 4.64 2.52
N VAL A 10 15.85 3.88 3.58
CA VAL A 10 15.14 4.03 4.85
C VAL A 10 16.13 3.87 5.98
N ASN A 11 15.85 4.50 7.11
CA ASN A 11 16.55 4.24 8.35
C ASN A 11 15.99 2.98 9.05
N ASP A 12 16.61 2.58 10.16
CA ASP A 12 16.24 1.35 10.88
C ASP A 12 14.85 1.42 11.51
N GLU A 13 14.43 2.60 11.97
CA GLU A 13 13.12 2.83 12.59
C GLU A 13 11.99 2.71 11.53
N GLU A 14 12.16 3.39 10.40
CA GLU A 14 11.26 3.31 9.24
C GLU A 14 11.14 1.87 8.76
N LYS A 15 12.27 1.17 8.60
CA LYS A 15 12.29 -0.24 8.18
C LYS A 15 11.49 -1.12 9.15
N ALA A 16 11.78 -1.02 10.45
CA ALA A 16 11.09 -1.84 11.46
C ALA A 16 9.58 -1.58 11.48
N LEU A 17 9.18 -0.31 11.34
CA LEU A 17 7.76 0.06 11.31
C LEU A 17 7.07 -0.47 10.05
N ILE A 18 7.69 -0.33 8.88
CA ILE A 18 7.15 -0.83 7.61
C ILE A 18 7.00 -2.36 7.67
N GLU A 19 8.01 -3.08 8.14
CA GLU A 19 7.98 -4.54 8.27
C GLU A 19 6.86 -5.00 9.22
N LYS A 20 6.71 -4.33 10.37
CA LYS A 20 5.63 -4.60 11.33
C LYS A 20 4.25 -4.39 10.69
N CYS A 21 4.07 -3.30 9.96
CA CYS A 21 2.80 -2.96 9.31
C CYS A 21 2.45 -3.93 8.17
N ALA A 22 3.43 -4.30 7.34
CA ALA A 22 3.30 -5.30 6.29
C ALA A 22 2.91 -6.67 6.87
N LYS A 23 3.58 -7.10 7.94
CA LYS A 23 3.25 -8.33 8.67
C LYS A 23 1.83 -8.29 9.23
N LYS A 24 1.42 -7.19 9.87
CA LYS A 24 0.05 -6.99 10.35
C LYS A 24 -0.97 -7.03 9.20
N ALA A 25 -0.59 -6.59 7.99
CA ALA A 25 -1.41 -6.64 6.79
C ALA A 25 -1.49 -8.03 6.12
N GLY A 26 -0.65 -8.99 6.52
CA GLY A 26 -0.49 -10.25 5.80
C GLY A 26 0.08 -10.06 4.39
N MET A 27 0.91 -9.02 4.20
CA MET A 27 1.52 -8.66 2.92
C MET A 27 3.04 -8.71 3.02
N THR A 28 3.73 -8.92 1.89
CA THR A 28 5.16 -8.62 1.82
C THR A 28 5.39 -7.11 1.95
N VAL A 29 6.59 -6.71 2.38
CA VAL A 29 6.98 -5.28 2.43
C VAL A 29 6.74 -4.58 1.10
N SER A 30 7.10 -5.24 0.00
CA SER A 30 6.95 -4.66 -1.34
C SER A 30 5.48 -4.45 -1.73
N GLU A 31 4.59 -5.38 -1.38
CA GLU A 31 3.16 -5.26 -1.63
C GLU A 31 2.54 -4.17 -0.76
N TYR A 32 2.90 -4.16 0.52
CA TYR A 32 2.40 -3.18 1.47
C TYR A 32 2.72 -1.75 1.04
N ILE A 33 3.98 -1.47 0.70
CA ILE A 33 4.41 -0.14 0.25
C ILE A 33 3.66 0.28 -1.01
N ARG A 34 3.62 -0.59 -2.04
CA ARG A 34 2.89 -0.29 -3.28
C ARG A 34 1.42 -0.04 -3.02
N ALA A 35 0.79 -0.82 -2.15
CA ALA A 35 -0.62 -0.68 -1.85
C ALA A 35 -0.91 0.63 -1.11
N CYS A 36 -0.07 1.03 -0.15
CA CYS A 36 -0.19 2.33 0.52
C CYS A 36 -0.07 3.50 -0.48
N MET A 37 0.98 3.51 -1.31
CA MET A 37 1.21 4.60 -2.28
C MET A 37 0.07 4.70 -3.32
N LEU A 38 -0.40 3.55 -3.85
CA LEU A 38 -1.46 3.57 -4.85
C LEU A 38 -2.82 3.90 -4.25
N MET A 39 -3.07 3.58 -2.98
CA MET A 39 -4.33 3.91 -2.33
C MET A 39 -4.48 5.40 -2.04
N GLU A 40 -3.40 6.09 -1.67
CA GLU A 40 -3.41 7.55 -1.53
C GLU A 40 -3.86 8.21 -2.84
N MET A 41 -3.29 7.81 -3.96
CA MET A 41 -3.70 8.27 -5.29
C MET A 41 -5.17 7.95 -5.62
N ILE A 42 -5.67 6.79 -5.19
CA ILE A 42 -7.10 6.41 -5.39
C ILE A 42 -8.02 7.30 -4.55
N VAL A 43 -7.64 7.61 -3.32
CA VAL A 43 -8.39 8.53 -2.44
C VAL A 43 -8.47 9.91 -3.08
N ASP A 44 -7.41 10.36 -3.73
CA ASP A 44 -7.36 11.61 -4.49
C ASP A 44 -8.08 11.55 -5.86
N GLY A 45 -8.66 10.40 -6.22
CA GLY A 45 -9.47 10.23 -7.42
C GLY A 45 -8.73 9.71 -8.66
N ASP A 46 -7.49 9.24 -8.54
CA ASP A 46 -6.73 8.70 -9.66
C ASP A 46 -7.25 7.32 -10.10
N LEU A 47 -7.99 7.31 -11.21
CA LEU A 47 -8.53 6.10 -11.83
C LEU A 47 -7.45 5.19 -12.45
N HIS A 48 -6.28 5.72 -12.80
CA HIS A 48 -5.15 4.89 -13.25
C HIS A 48 -4.61 4.04 -12.10
N ALA A 49 -4.46 4.63 -10.91
CA ALA A 49 -4.05 3.90 -9.71
C ALA A 49 -5.05 2.79 -9.37
N LEU A 50 -6.37 3.08 -9.42
CA LEU A 50 -7.44 2.09 -9.23
C LEU A 50 -7.33 0.91 -10.20
N ARG A 51 -7.06 1.19 -11.48
CA ARG A 51 -6.91 0.16 -12.51
C ARG A 51 -5.68 -0.73 -12.28
N ILE A 52 -4.55 -0.15 -11.88
CA ILE A 52 -3.31 -0.89 -11.57
C ILE A 52 -3.55 -1.82 -10.39
N VAL A 53 -4.12 -1.27 -9.32
CA VAL A 53 -4.49 -1.98 -8.10
C VAL A 53 -5.42 -3.15 -8.38
N GLY A 54 -6.51 -2.93 -9.13
CA GLY A 54 -7.50 -3.96 -9.42
C GLY A 54 -6.91 -5.14 -10.19
N ARG A 55 -5.91 -4.90 -11.04
CA ARG A 55 -5.19 -5.93 -11.81
C ARG A 55 -4.11 -6.67 -11.01
N THR A 56 -3.55 -6.04 -9.98
CA THR A 56 -2.33 -6.54 -9.30
C THR A 56 -2.61 -7.14 -7.92
N ILE A 57 -3.46 -6.48 -7.13
CA ILE A 57 -3.72 -6.81 -5.73
C ILE A 57 -5.09 -7.50 -5.56
N GLY A 58 -6.03 -7.22 -6.45
CA GLY A 58 -7.39 -7.76 -6.42
C GLY A 58 -8.31 -7.05 -5.43
N MET A 59 -9.62 -7.06 -5.71
CA MET A 59 -10.60 -6.24 -5.00
C MET A 59 -10.72 -6.54 -3.49
N LYS A 60 -10.52 -7.80 -3.07
CA LYS A 60 -10.63 -8.21 -1.65
C LYS A 60 -9.53 -7.59 -0.76
N ALA A 61 -8.31 -7.49 -1.29
CA ALA A 61 -7.21 -6.85 -0.57
C ALA A 61 -7.38 -5.31 -0.56
N MET A 62 -8.03 -4.75 -1.57
CA MET A 62 -8.43 -3.34 -1.56
C MET A 62 -9.48 -3.02 -0.50
N ASP A 63 -10.47 -3.88 -0.31
CA ASP A 63 -11.45 -3.69 0.77
C ASP A 63 -10.78 -3.73 2.15
N ALA A 64 -9.81 -4.61 2.35
CA ALA A 64 -9.06 -4.70 3.61
C ALA A 64 -8.22 -3.44 3.88
N LEU A 65 -7.61 -2.87 2.84
CA LEU A 65 -6.80 -1.67 2.93
C LEU A 65 -7.64 -0.40 3.07
N SER A 66 -8.74 -0.29 2.33
CA SER A 66 -9.73 0.80 2.47
C SER A 66 -10.30 0.86 3.89
N ARG A 67 -10.62 -0.29 4.49
CA ARG A 67 -11.05 -0.36 5.89
C ARG A 67 -10.00 0.16 6.86
N ARG A 68 -8.71 -0.06 6.60
CA ARG A 68 -7.62 0.47 7.45
C ARG A 68 -7.46 1.96 7.34
N LEU A 69 -7.52 2.50 6.13
CA LEU A 69 -7.44 3.94 5.88
C LEU A 69 -8.61 4.67 6.56
N LYS A 70 -9.82 4.12 6.44
CA LYS A 70 -11.01 4.67 7.12
C LYS A 70 -10.96 4.55 8.64
N ALA A 71 -10.24 3.56 9.18
CA ALA A 71 -10.12 3.34 10.62
C ALA A 71 -9.07 4.23 11.31
N ASN A 72 -8.20 4.90 10.55
CA ASN A 72 -7.24 5.87 11.06
C ASN A 72 -7.59 7.27 10.52
N PRO A 73 -8.55 7.99 11.12
CA PRO A 73 -9.01 9.29 10.63
C PRO A 73 -8.09 10.47 10.98
N THR A 74 -6.85 10.26 11.41
CA THR A 74 -5.94 11.35 11.79
C THR A 74 -4.77 11.49 10.80
N MET A 75 -5.03 12.23 9.73
CA MET A 75 -4.08 13.20 9.19
C MET A 75 -4.78 14.56 9.29
N ASP A 76 -4.82 15.09 10.51
CA ASP A 76 -4.90 16.53 10.77
C ASP A 76 -3.48 16.99 11.16
#